data_AF-A0AAD4RW54-F1
#
_entry.id   AF-A0AAD4RW54-F1
#
_cell.length_a   1.000
_cell.length_b   1.000
_cell.length_c   1.000
_cell.angle_alpha   90.00
_cell.angle_beta   90.00
_cell.angle_gamma   90.00
#
_symmetry.space_group_name_H-M   'P 1'
#
loop_
_entity.id
_entity.type
_entity.pdbx_description
1 polymer ?
#
loop_
_entity_poly.entity_id
_entity_poly.type
_entity_poly.pdbx_seq_one_letter_code
_entity_poly.pdbx_strand_id
1 'polypeptide(L)'
;MASTSGGGGGEPKSSDQVPGGGGGSSEVAVATTESVAPPSRYESQKRRDWNTFLQYLKNHKPPLSLARCSGAHVIEFLKYLDQFGKTKVHLNGCTYFGHPNPPAPCACPLKQAWGSLDALIGRLRAAYEENGGRPESNPFGARAVRIYLREVREGQAKARGIPYEKKKRKRPPTSTTTTNNTTTTSTATVLPNATTSTVAVAAAQVVIDGDQGGGGGDEVVTVAHTAPTTSTTTTS
;
A
#
# COMPACT_ATOMS: atom_id res chain seq x y z
N MET A 1 -23.05 -61.97 -21.40
CA MET A 1 -23.46 -61.51 -22.74
C MET A 1 -22.59 -60.30 -23.04
N ALA A 2 -21.36 -60.49 -23.55
CA ALA A 2 -21.01 -60.61 -24.98
C ALA A 2 -21.33 -59.31 -25.74
N SER A 3 -20.34 -58.42 -25.98
CA SER A 3 -19.47 -58.33 -27.18
C SER A 3 -19.90 -57.07 -27.97
N THR A 4 -19.12 -56.25 -28.68
CA THR A 4 -17.86 -56.27 -29.48
C THR A 4 -17.43 -54.78 -29.68
N SER A 5 -16.36 -54.32 -30.33
CA SER A 5 -14.97 -54.71 -30.63
C SER A 5 -14.38 -53.66 -31.59
N GLY A 6 -13.06 -53.42 -31.53
CA GLY A 6 -12.18 -52.95 -32.63
C GLY A 6 -11.85 -51.45 -32.62
N GLY A 7 -10.63 -50.96 -32.79
CA GLY A 7 -9.27 -51.44 -33.14
C GLY A 7 -8.44 -50.15 -33.42
N GLY A 8 -7.11 -50.03 -33.49
CA GLY A 8 -5.93 -50.89 -33.47
C GLY A 8 -4.77 -50.10 -34.12
N GLY A 9 -3.52 -50.32 -33.66
CA GLY A 9 -2.25 -49.94 -34.32
C GLY A 9 -1.58 -48.67 -33.77
N GLY A 10 -0.31 -48.62 -33.36
CA GLY A 10 0.82 -49.54 -33.50
C GLY A 10 2.06 -48.77 -33.97
N GLU A 11 2.94 -48.36 -33.05
CA GLU A 11 4.24 -47.73 -33.34
C GLU A 11 5.40 -48.71 -33.05
N PRO A 12 6.43 -48.78 -33.90
CA PRO A 12 7.68 -49.46 -33.58
C PRO A 12 8.86 -48.51 -33.29
N LYS A 13 9.63 -48.92 -32.27
CA LYS A 13 11.04 -48.60 -31.96
C LYS A 13 11.95 -48.43 -33.19
N SER A 14 13.00 -47.62 -33.09
CA SER A 14 14.32 -48.08 -32.57
C SER A 14 15.43 -47.02 -32.68
N SER A 15 16.37 -47.16 -31.74
CA SER A 15 17.67 -46.53 -31.52
C SER A 15 18.60 -46.46 -32.74
N ASP A 16 19.48 -45.45 -32.81
CA ASP A 16 20.87 -45.51 -32.32
C ASP A 16 21.75 -44.35 -32.85
N GLN A 17 22.79 -44.06 -32.06
CA GLN A 17 24.12 -43.57 -32.45
C GLN A 17 24.44 -42.06 -32.55
N VAL A 18 25.49 -41.70 -31.79
CA VAL A 18 26.25 -40.44 -31.82
C VAL A 18 27.60 -40.70 -32.50
N PRO A 19 28.13 -39.73 -33.28
CA PRO A 19 29.54 -39.39 -33.12
C PRO A 19 29.78 -37.87 -33.06
N GLY A 20 30.87 -37.48 -32.39
CA GLY A 20 31.27 -36.09 -32.18
C GLY A 20 32.31 -35.57 -33.19
N GLY A 21 32.54 -34.25 -33.09
CA GLY A 21 33.80 -33.58 -33.45
C GLY A 21 33.83 -32.80 -34.76
N GLY A 22 34.17 -31.50 -34.68
CA GLY A 22 34.71 -30.73 -35.81
C GLY A 22 34.14 -29.32 -35.94
N GLY A 23 34.96 -28.30 -35.65
CA GLY A 23 34.60 -26.89 -35.72
C GLY A 23 34.54 -26.30 -37.13
N GLY A 24 33.98 -25.09 -37.22
CA GLY A 24 33.98 -24.26 -38.42
C GLY A 24 33.08 -23.04 -38.26
N SER A 25 33.69 -21.86 -38.14
CA SER A 25 33.04 -20.55 -38.16
C SER A 25 32.29 -20.30 -39.47
N SER A 26 31.09 -19.72 -39.40
CA SER A 26 30.56 -18.75 -40.39
C SER A 26 29.22 -18.17 -39.91
N GLU A 27 29.30 -16.90 -39.49
CA GLU A 27 28.36 -15.80 -39.69
C GLU A 27 26.87 -16.13 -39.97
N VAL A 28 26.03 -15.93 -38.95
CA VAL A 28 24.58 -15.76 -39.13
C VAL A 28 24.17 -14.44 -38.48
N ALA A 29 23.69 -13.52 -39.33
CA ALA A 29 23.10 -12.26 -38.95
C ALA A 29 21.89 -12.49 -38.03
N VAL A 30 21.99 -12.03 -36.78
CA VAL A 30 20.87 -12.00 -35.84
C VAL A 30 20.16 -10.66 -36.02
N ALA A 31 19.01 -10.68 -36.69
CA ALA A 31 18.06 -9.59 -36.64
C ALA A 31 17.56 -9.43 -35.19
N THR A 32 17.86 -8.30 -34.58
CA THR A 32 17.39 -7.94 -33.24
C THR A 32 15.91 -7.58 -33.32
N THR A 33 15.02 -8.55 -33.10
CA THR A 33 13.65 -8.24 -32.66
C THR A 33 13.74 -7.80 -31.21
N GLU A 34 13.75 -6.49 -30.97
CA GLU A 34 13.55 -5.92 -29.64
C GLU A 34 12.18 -6.37 -29.12
N SER A 35 12.16 -7.46 -28.36
CA SER A 35 11.01 -7.80 -27.54
C SER A 35 10.95 -6.75 -26.43
N VAL A 36 10.07 -5.77 -26.60
CA VAL A 36 9.79 -4.78 -25.56
C VAL A 36 9.35 -5.56 -24.32
N ALA A 37 10.22 -5.59 -23.32
CA ALA A 37 9.95 -6.25 -22.05
C ALA A 37 8.59 -5.74 -21.51
N PRO A 38 7.76 -6.62 -20.95
CA PRO A 38 6.46 -6.22 -20.42
C PRO A 38 6.65 -5.05 -19.44
N PRO A 39 5.80 -4.01 -19.51
CA PRO A 39 5.98 -2.82 -18.69
C PRO A 39 6.03 -3.22 -17.22
N SER A 40 6.93 -2.59 -16.47
CA SER A 40 7.02 -2.78 -15.02
C SER A 40 5.62 -2.74 -14.38
N ARG A 41 5.42 -3.51 -13.30
CA ARG A 41 4.18 -3.50 -12.51
C ARG A 41 3.72 -2.06 -12.19
N TYR A 42 4.66 -1.18 -11.91
CA TYR A 42 4.37 0.23 -11.66
C TYR A 42 3.80 0.95 -12.88
N GLU A 43 4.41 0.76 -14.06
CA GLU A 43 3.99 1.38 -15.32
C GLU A 43 2.58 0.97 -15.75
N SER A 44 2.29 -0.33 -15.68
CA SER A 44 0.94 -0.83 -15.98
C SER A 44 -0.11 -0.26 -15.00
N GLN A 45 0.22 -0.14 -13.71
CA GLN A 45 -0.68 0.46 -12.73
C GLN A 45 -0.91 1.95 -13.02
N LYS A 46 0.17 2.71 -13.27
CA LYS A 46 0.11 4.14 -13.61
C LYS A 46 -0.78 4.38 -14.83
N ARG A 47 -0.63 3.55 -15.87
CA ARG A 47 -1.46 3.63 -17.09
C ARG A 47 -2.94 3.36 -16.82
N ARG A 48 -3.26 2.37 -15.98
CA ARG A 48 -4.66 2.09 -15.58
C ARG A 48 -5.28 3.25 -14.81
N ASP A 49 -4.54 3.78 -13.85
CA ASP A 49 -4.99 4.90 -13.02
C ASP A 49 -5.23 6.15 -13.88
N TRP A 50 -4.30 6.44 -14.81
CA TRP A 50 -4.43 7.52 -15.78
C TRP A 50 -5.68 7.38 -16.65
N ASN A 51 -5.87 6.21 -17.27
CA ASN A 51 -7.05 5.95 -18.10
C ASN A 51 -8.35 6.08 -17.31
N THR A 52 -8.37 5.60 -16.07
CA THR A 52 -9.53 5.74 -15.17
C THR A 52 -9.84 7.21 -14.90
N PHE A 53 -8.80 8.03 -14.66
CA PHE A 53 -8.97 9.46 -14.46
C PHE A 53 -9.45 10.18 -15.73
N LEU A 54 -8.92 9.83 -16.91
CA LEU A 54 -9.41 10.39 -18.17
C LEU A 54 -10.88 10.02 -18.41
N GLN A 55 -11.29 8.81 -18.05
CA GLN A 55 -12.69 8.40 -18.15
C GLN A 55 -13.57 9.20 -17.19
N TYR A 56 -13.09 9.45 -15.96
CA TYR A 56 -13.78 10.32 -15.01
C TYR A 56 -14.03 11.72 -15.60
N LEU A 57 -13.02 12.35 -16.22
CA LEU A 57 -13.18 13.67 -16.83
C LEU A 57 -14.19 13.68 -17.99
N LYS A 58 -14.20 12.64 -18.83
CA LYS A 58 -15.17 12.48 -19.92
C LYS A 58 -16.61 12.32 -19.42
N ASN A 59 -16.78 11.64 -18.28
CA ASN A 59 -18.10 11.39 -17.68
C ASN A 59 -18.63 12.58 -16.87
N HIS A 60 -17.80 13.58 -16.59
CA HIS A 60 -18.20 14.79 -15.91
C HIS A 60 -19.25 15.57 -16.72
N LYS A 61 -20.16 16.27 -16.03
CA LYS A 61 -21.21 17.09 -16.67
C LYS A 61 -21.09 18.54 -16.18
N PRO A 62 -20.63 19.49 -17.04
CA PRO A 62 -20.23 19.32 -18.44
C PRO A 62 -18.91 18.55 -18.61
N PRO A 63 -18.65 17.94 -19.79
CA PRO A 63 -17.40 17.22 -20.06
C PRO A 63 -16.18 18.09 -19.80
N LEU A 64 -15.20 17.56 -19.07
CA LEU A 64 -13.97 18.26 -18.74
C LEU A 64 -12.82 17.76 -19.61
N SER A 65 -12.00 18.69 -20.10
CA SER A 65 -10.70 18.37 -20.66
C SER A 65 -9.62 18.48 -19.59
N LEU A 66 -8.48 17.83 -19.80
CA LEU A 66 -7.32 17.95 -18.90
C LEU A 66 -6.88 19.41 -18.70
N ALA A 67 -6.94 20.24 -19.75
CA ALA A 67 -6.55 21.65 -19.69
C ALA A 67 -7.45 22.49 -18.76
N ARG A 68 -8.71 22.07 -18.57
CA ARG A 68 -9.67 22.72 -17.66
C ARG A 68 -9.78 22.01 -16.31
N CYS A 69 -9.04 20.92 -16.14
CA CYS A 69 -8.98 20.19 -14.89
C CYS A 69 -8.24 21.03 -13.84
N SER A 70 -8.69 20.93 -12.60
CA SER A 70 -8.15 21.69 -11.47
C SER A 70 -8.08 20.78 -10.25
N GLY A 71 -7.41 21.23 -9.19
CA GLY A 71 -7.33 20.47 -7.95
C GLY A 71 -8.69 20.10 -7.35
N ALA A 72 -9.75 20.88 -7.62
CA ALA A 72 -11.10 20.58 -7.15
C ALA A 72 -11.65 19.29 -7.79
N HIS A 73 -11.53 19.16 -9.12
CA HIS A 73 -11.95 17.97 -9.85
C HIS A 73 -11.16 16.72 -9.43
N VAL A 74 -9.87 16.89 -9.10
CA VAL A 74 -9.04 15.82 -8.54
C VAL A 74 -9.55 15.39 -7.16
N ILE A 75 -9.90 16.33 -6.28
CA ILE A 75 -10.44 16.00 -4.95
C ILE A 75 -11.78 15.25 -5.07
N GLU A 76 -12.65 15.67 -5.97
CA GLU A 76 -13.92 14.98 -6.22
C GLU A 76 -13.69 13.54 -6.72
N PHE A 77 -12.76 13.34 -7.65
CA PHE A 77 -12.35 12.01 -8.08
C PHE A 77 -11.84 11.15 -6.90
N LEU A 78 -11.01 11.72 -6.02
CA LEU A 78 -10.54 11.00 -4.83
C LEU A 78 -11.68 10.66 -3.86
N LYS A 79 -12.66 11.55 -3.68
CA LYS A 79 -13.85 11.29 -2.84
C LYS A 79 -14.71 10.17 -3.41
N TYR A 80 -14.84 10.09 -4.73
CA TYR A 80 -15.52 8.98 -5.39
C TYR A 80 -14.78 7.66 -5.15
N LEU A 81 -13.46 7.62 -5.34
CA LEU A 81 -12.66 6.43 -5.09
C LEU A 81 -12.63 6.00 -3.62
N ASP A 82 -12.76 6.96 -2.70
CA ASP A 82 -12.80 6.69 -1.27
C ASP A 82 -13.99 5.81 -0.87
N GLN A 83 -15.07 5.75 -1.65
CA GLN A 83 -16.27 4.96 -1.34
C GLN A 83 -16.07 3.44 -1.49
N PHE A 84 -15.09 3.02 -2.29
CA PHE A 84 -14.87 1.61 -2.65
C PHE A 84 -13.68 0.98 -1.93
N GLY A 85 -13.30 1.53 -0.79
CA GLY A 85 -12.15 1.02 -0.04
C GLY A 85 -12.47 -0.14 0.89
N LYS A 86 -11.43 -0.64 1.56
CA LYS A 86 -11.50 -1.78 2.50
C LYS A 86 -11.19 -1.38 3.95
N THR A 87 -10.89 -0.12 4.21
CA THR A 87 -10.50 0.35 5.54
C THR A 87 -11.71 0.84 6.30
N LYS A 88 -11.95 0.33 7.51
CA LYS A 88 -13.00 0.87 8.39
C LYS A 88 -12.58 2.25 8.92
N VAL A 89 -13.41 3.27 8.69
CA VAL A 89 -13.19 4.62 9.21
C VAL A 89 -14.40 5.03 10.04
N HIS A 90 -14.19 5.14 11.35
CA HIS A 90 -15.25 5.46 12.30
C HIS A 90 -15.69 6.93 12.18
N LEU A 91 -17.01 7.17 12.16
CA LEU A 91 -17.58 8.52 12.21
C LEU A 91 -17.45 9.09 13.64
N ASN A 92 -17.41 10.40 13.79
CA ASN A 92 -17.19 11.06 15.09
C ASN A 92 -18.22 10.68 16.18
N GLY A 93 -19.42 10.21 15.82
CA GLY A 93 -20.43 9.72 16.77
C GLY A 93 -20.38 8.21 17.04
N CYS A 94 -19.42 7.48 16.47
CA CYS A 94 -19.28 6.05 16.69
C CYS A 94 -18.62 5.77 18.04
N THR A 95 -19.16 4.81 18.79
CA THR A 95 -18.59 4.33 20.07
C THR A 95 -17.15 3.81 19.94
N TYR A 96 -16.76 3.37 18.75
CA TYR A 96 -15.42 2.87 18.45
C TYR A 96 -14.48 3.92 17.86
N PHE A 97 -14.90 5.18 17.77
CA PHE A 97 -14.04 6.24 17.26
C PHE A 97 -12.80 6.39 18.15
N GLY A 98 -11.61 6.32 17.54
CA GLY A 98 -10.36 6.40 18.29
C GLY A 98 -9.91 5.08 18.93
N HIS A 99 -10.57 3.95 18.65
CA HIS A 99 -10.13 2.63 19.11
C HIS A 99 -9.42 1.85 17.99
N PRO A 100 -8.13 1.50 18.14
CA PRO A 100 -7.36 0.79 17.11
C PRO A 100 -7.77 -0.67 16.90
N ASN A 101 -8.30 -1.32 17.95
CA ASN A 101 -8.83 -2.67 17.88
C ASN A 101 -10.21 -2.71 18.55
N PRO A 102 -11.28 -2.34 17.83
CA PRO A 102 -12.62 -2.32 18.40
C PRO A 102 -13.13 -3.74 18.69
N PRO A 103 -13.76 -3.99 19.85
CA PRO A 103 -14.18 -5.34 20.28
C PRO A 103 -15.38 -5.89 19.51
N ALA A 104 -16.09 -5.06 18.74
CA ALA A 104 -17.22 -5.49 17.92
C ALA A 104 -17.32 -4.66 16.61
N PRO A 105 -18.04 -5.17 15.59
CA PRO A 105 -18.24 -4.44 14.34
C PRO A 105 -19.20 -3.24 14.52
N CYS A 106 -19.12 -2.25 13.62
CA CYS A 106 -20.08 -1.13 13.55
C CYS A 106 -20.55 -0.85 12.12
N ALA A 107 -21.59 -0.03 11.99
CA ALA A 107 -22.15 0.39 10.71
C ALA A 107 -21.35 1.50 9.99
N CYS A 108 -20.17 1.88 10.48
CA CYS A 108 -19.36 2.91 9.83
C CYS A 108 -18.93 2.50 8.41
N PRO A 109 -18.77 3.45 7.48
CA PRO A 109 -18.43 3.14 6.09
C PRO A 109 -17.03 2.54 5.96
N LEU A 110 -16.84 1.76 4.89
CA LEU A 110 -15.51 1.38 4.41
C LEU A 110 -14.98 2.45 3.47
N LYS A 111 -13.71 2.78 3.64
CA LYS A 111 -13.03 3.86 2.94
C LYS A 111 -11.68 3.44 2.41
N GLN A 112 -11.17 4.17 1.42
CA GLN A 112 -9.86 3.87 0.87
C GLN A 112 -8.79 4.24 1.89
N ALA A 113 -7.75 3.42 2.04
CA ALA A 113 -6.66 3.80 2.95
C ALA A 113 -6.00 5.08 2.42
N TRP A 114 -5.69 6.03 3.31
CA TRP A 114 -5.08 7.30 2.90
C TRP A 114 -3.80 7.10 2.09
N GLY A 115 -2.98 6.09 2.45
CA GLY A 115 -1.75 5.76 1.72
C GLY A 115 -2.00 5.28 0.29
N SER A 116 -3.12 4.60 0.03
CA SER A 116 -3.51 4.18 -1.31
C SER A 116 -3.92 5.37 -2.19
N LEU A 117 -4.61 6.37 -1.61
CA LEU A 117 -4.96 7.61 -2.30
C LEU A 117 -3.71 8.47 -2.59
N ASP A 118 -2.78 8.56 -1.63
CA ASP A 118 -1.52 9.30 -1.80
C ASP A 118 -0.65 8.68 -2.91
N ALA A 119 -0.51 7.35 -2.90
CA ALA A 119 0.22 6.63 -3.93
C ALA A 119 -0.42 6.77 -5.32
N LEU A 120 -1.75 6.80 -5.41
CA LEU A 120 -2.47 7.07 -6.65
C LEU A 120 -2.14 8.46 -7.18
N ILE A 121 -2.18 9.49 -6.34
CA ILE A 121 -1.83 10.86 -6.73
C ILE A 121 -0.38 10.97 -7.19
N GLY A 122 0.55 10.27 -6.54
CA GLY A 122 1.94 10.18 -6.99
C GLY A 122 2.05 9.62 -8.41
N ARG A 123 1.34 8.53 -8.71
CA ARG A 123 1.31 7.95 -10.06
C ARG A 123 0.66 8.87 -11.09
N LEU A 124 -0.43 9.55 -10.74
CA LEU A 124 -1.12 10.47 -11.64
C LEU A 124 -0.29 11.74 -11.95
N ARG A 125 0.52 12.23 -11.00
CA ARG A 125 1.49 13.30 -11.28
C ARG A 125 2.51 12.88 -12.32
N ALA A 126 3.12 11.71 -12.14
CA ALA A 126 4.09 11.16 -13.08
C ALA A 126 3.47 10.93 -14.47
N ALA A 127 2.26 10.38 -14.54
CA ALA A 127 1.53 10.20 -15.79
C ALA A 127 1.28 11.53 -16.50
N TYR A 128 0.88 12.57 -15.75
CA TYR A 128 0.64 13.90 -16.33
C TYR A 128 1.89 14.48 -17.00
N GLU A 129 3.05 14.36 -16.34
CA GLU A 129 4.34 14.84 -16.88
C GLU A 129 4.77 14.06 -18.13
N GLU A 130 4.60 12.73 -18.13
CA GLU A 130 4.89 11.88 -19.29
C GLU A 130 3.96 12.15 -20.48
N ASN A 131 2.74 12.62 -20.23
CA ASN A 131 1.78 13.02 -21.24
C ASN A 131 1.96 14.49 -21.69
N GLY A 132 3.12 15.11 -21.42
CA GLY A 132 3.49 16.45 -21.88
C GLY A 132 2.99 17.59 -20.98
N GLY A 133 2.46 17.27 -19.79
CA GLY A 133 2.02 18.23 -18.81
C GLY A 133 3.19 18.89 -18.06
N ARG A 134 3.11 20.20 -17.82
CA ARG A 134 4.14 20.91 -17.03
C ARG A 134 3.89 20.73 -15.53
N PRO A 135 4.95 20.56 -14.72
CA PRO A 135 4.80 20.36 -13.27
C PRO A 135 4.13 21.54 -12.57
N GLU A 136 4.30 22.77 -13.06
CA GLU A 136 3.71 23.99 -12.47
C GLU A 136 2.18 24.05 -12.65
N SER A 137 1.68 23.55 -13.79
CA SER A 137 0.24 23.49 -14.10
C SER A 137 -0.42 22.20 -13.64
N ASN A 138 0.30 21.33 -12.95
CA ASN A 138 -0.16 19.99 -12.62
C ASN A 138 -1.33 20.02 -11.62
N PRO A 139 -2.55 19.57 -12.00
CA PRO A 139 -3.71 19.62 -11.11
C PRO A 139 -3.58 18.69 -9.91
N PHE A 140 -2.82 17.60 -10.02
CA PHE A 140 -2.54 16.67 -8.93
C PHE A 140 -1.49 17.20 -7.93
N GLY A 141 -0.71 18.20 -8.34
CA GLY A 141 0.23 18.95 -7.50
C GLY A 141 -0.40 20.13 -6.75
N ALA A 142 -1.66 20.47 -7.05
CA ALA A 142 -2.34 21.63 -6.51
C ALA A 142 -2.37 21.65 -4.97
N ARG A 143 -2.25 22.85 -4.38
CA ARG A 143 -2.25 23.05 -2.91
C ARG A 143 -3.49 22.43 -2.25
N ALA A 144 -4.66 22.58 -2.88
CA ALA A 144 -5.91 22.01 -2.37
C ALA A 144 -5.84 20.48 -2.22
N VAL A 145 -5.27 19.76 -3.19
CA VAL A 145 -5.11 18.30 -3.14
C VAL A 145 -4.20 17.88 -1.99
N ARG A 146 -3.10 18.61 -1.77
CA ARG A 146 -2.17 18.35 -0.66
C ARG A 146 -2.82 18.56 0.71
N ILE A 147 -3.64 19.59 0.86
CA ILE A 147 -4.39 19.85 2.10
C ILE A 147 -5.41 18.74 2.32
N TYR A 148 -6.20 18.40 1.30
CA TYR A 148 -7.17 17.33 1.37
C TYR A 148 -6.56 15.99 1.81
N LEU A 149 -5.44 15.57 1.21
CA LEU A 149 -4.78 14.32 1.61
C LEU A 149 -4.25 14.35 3.06
N ARG A 150 -3.81 15.52 3.54
CA ARG A 150 -3.42 15.69 4.95
C ARG A 150 -4.61 15.52 5.89
N GLU A 151 -5.74 16.15 5.57
CA GLU A 151 -6.98 16.04 6.34
C GLU A 151 -7.51 14.60 6.35
N VAL A 152 -7.47 13.90 5.21
CA VAL A 152 -7.86 12.48 5.13
C VAL A 152 -6.96 11.63 6.02
N ARG A 153 -5.64 11.85 5.97
CA ARG A 153 -4.68 11.13 6.80
C ARG A 153 -4.93 11.35 8.30
N GLU A 154 -5.11 12.61 8.71
CA GLU A 154 -5.37 12.98 10.11
C GLU A 154 -6.73 12.46 10.59
N GLY A 155 -7.77 12.61 9.77
CA GLY A 155 -9.10 12.08 10.03
C GLY A 155 -9.12 10.57 10.18
N GLN A 156 -8.43 9.83 9.30
CA GLN A 156 -8.31 8.38 9.40
C GLN A 156 -7.50 7.95 10.63
N ALA A 157 -6.39 8.63 10.93
CA ALA A 157 -5.57 8.31 12.11
C ALA A 157 -6.36 8.52 13.40
N LYS A 158 -7.09 9.64 13.52
CA LYS A 158 -7.95 9.95 14.65
C LYS A 158 -9.10 8.95 14.78
N ALA A 159 -9.82 8.68 13.68
CA ALA A 159 -10.95 7.76 13.68
C ALA A 159 -10.55 6.32 14.04
N ARG A 160 -9.35 5.89 13.62
CA ARG A 160 -8.82 4.56 13.90
C ARG A 160 -8.00 4.49 15.19
N GLY A 161 -7.84 5.58 15.92
CA GLY A 161 -7.09 5.55 17.18
C GLY A 161 -5.63 5.15 17.04
N ILE A 162 -5.00 5.43 15.89
CA ILE A 162 -3.58 5.15 15.67
C ILE A 162 -2.85 6.47 15.97
N PRO A 163 -2.20 6.62 17.14
CA PRO A 163 -1.38 7.78 17.41
C PRO A 163 -0.28 7.80 16.35
N TYR A 164 -0.14 8.91 15.64
CA TYR A 164 1.03 9.13 14.80
C TYR A 164 2.19 9.55 15.69
N GLU A 165 2.59 8.67 16.60
CA GLU A 165 3.86 8.82 17.27
C GLU A 165 4.90 8.63 16.18
N LYS A 166 5.47 9.73 15.70
CA LYS A 166 6.78 9.70 15.07
C LYS A 166 7.67 9.00 16.09
N LYS A 167 7.89 7.71 15.89
CA LYS A 167 8.85 6.93 16.66
C LYS A 167 10.17 7.69 16.49
N LYS A 168 10.50 8.53 17.48
CA LYS A 168 11.79 9.19 17.61
C LYS A 168 12.75 8.01 17.72
N ARG A 169 13.30 7.58 16.58
CA ARG A 169 14.40 6.64 16.56
C ARG A 169 15.46 7.32 17.40
N LYS A 170 15.70 6.80 18.60
CA LYS A 170 16.82 7.22 19.45
C LYS A 170 18.06 7.02 18.59
N ARG A 171 18.55 8.11 18.02
CA ARG A 171 19.90 8.18 17.51
C ARG A 171 20.77 8.12 18.78
N PRO A 172 21.63 7.11 18.96
CA PRO A 172 22.58 7.15 20.07
C PRO A 172 23.39 8.45 19.95
N PRO A 173 23.62 9.19 21.05
CA PRO A 173 24.53 10.33 21.01
C PRO A 173 25.92 9.78 20.71
N THR A 174 26.47 10.10 19.55
CA THR A 174 27.90 9.99 19.32
C THR A 174 28.56 10.96 20.30
N SER A 175 29.21 10.40 21.31
CA SER A 175 30.16 11.09 22.17
C SER A 175 31.19 11.79 21.27
N THR A 176 31.09 13.11 21.18
CA THR A 176 32.14 13.93 20.56
C THR A 176 33.04 14.38 21.69
N THR A 177 34.23 13.81 21.73
CA THR A 177 35.30 14.18 22.67
C THR A 177 35.70 15.64 22.47
N THR A 178 35.68 16.37 23.58
CA THR A 178 36.18 17.71 23.83
C THR A 178 37.62 17.92 23.32
N THR A 179 37.90 19.09 22.72
CA THR A 179 39.22 19.72 22.78
C THR A 179 39.06 21.22 23.04
N ASN A 180 39.77 21.67 24.08
CA ASN A 180 39.67 22.97 24.75
C ASN A 180 40.33 24.12 23.97
N ASN A 181 39.85 25.36 24.18
CA ASN A 181 40.73 26.53 24.44
C ASN A 181 39.95 27.76 25.00
N THR A 182 40.17 27.99 26.30
CA THR A 182 40.63 29.21 27.03
C THR A 182 39.98 30.61 26.87
N THR A 183 39.77 31.24 28.06
CA THR A 183 39.93 32.69 28.43
C THR A 183 38.62 33.51 28.42
N THR A 184 38.14 34.30 29.41
CA THR A 184 38.42 34.68 30.83
C THR A 184 37.26 35.59 31.30
N THR A 185 37.02 35.66 32.62
CA THR A 185 36.63 36.87 33.42
C THR A 185 35.17 37.02 33.92
N SER A 186 34.99 36.72 35.22
CA SER A 186 34.28 37.45 36.30
C SER A 186 32.80 37.86 36.12
N THR A 187 31.85 37.51 36.99
CA THR A 187 31.74 37.93 38.41
C THR A 187 30.58 37.18 39.11
N ALA A 188 30.66 37.08 40.43
CA ALA A 188 29.77 36.34 41.32
C ALA A 188 28.46 37.09 41.69
N THR A 189 27.42 36.34 42.06
CA THR A 189 26.61 36.57 43.28
C THR A 189 25.87 35.27 43.64
N VAL A 190 25.86 34.99 44.94
CA VAL A 190 25.39 33.79 45.64
C VAL A 190 24.00 34.08 46.22
N LEU A 191 23.07 33.12 46.24
CA LEU A 191 22.41 32.61 47.46
C LEU A 191 21.35 31.52 47.14
N PRO A 192 21.11 30.56 48.06
CA PRO A 192 20.29 29.36 47.83
C PRO A 192 18.91 29.42 48.54
N ASN A 193 17.96 28.60 48.10
CA ASN A 193 16.99 28.03 49.05
C ASN A 193 16.53 26.63 48.64
N ALA A 194 16.54 25.74 49.63
CA ALA A 194 16.13 24.35 49.59
C ALA A 194 14.61 24.20 49.54
N THR A 195 14.09 23.05 49.09
CA THR A 195 13.24 22.15 49.89
C THR A 195 13.03 20.83 49.13
N THR A 196 13.75 19.82 49.60
CA THR A 196 13.38 18.42 49.84
C THR A 196 12.02 17.92 49.31
N SER A 197 12.06 16.87 48.46
CA SER A 197 11.16 15.73 48.61
C SER A 197 11.83 14.46 48.09
N THR A 198 11.80 13.47 48.96
CA THR A 198 12.59 12.25 49.03
C THR A 198 11.80 11.05 48.49
N VAL A 199 12.55 10.11 47.88
CA VAL A 199 12.30 8.66 47.69
C VAL A 199 10.96 8.16 47.13
N ALA A 200 11.05 7.44 46.00
CA ALA A 200 10.76 6.00 45.99
C ALA A 200 11.51 5.31 44.83
N VAL A 201 12.43 4.43 45.23
CA VAL A 201 13.08 3.41 44.40
C VAL A 201 12.14 2.22 44.22
N ALA A 202 12.00 1.74 42.99
CA ALA A 202 11.60 0.36 42.73
C ALA A 202 12.33 -0.13 41.48
N ALA A 203 13.40 -0.87 41.72
CA ALA A 203 14.01 -1.76 40.76
C ALA A 203 13.19 -3.07 40.74
N ALA A 204 13.00 -3.64 39.55
CA ALA A 204 12.71 -5.06 39.41
C ALA A 204 13.44 -5.59 38.17
N GLN A 205 14.08 -6.71 38.38
CA GLN A 205 15.14 -7.34 37.60
C GLN A 205 14.67 -8.04 36.33
N VAL A 206 15.68 -8.28 35.50
CA VAL A 206 15.75 -9.17 34.34
C VAL A 206 15.91 -10.62 34.82
N VAL A 207 15.20 -11.57 34.21
CA VAL A 207 15.62 -12.99 34.04
C VAL A 207 15.05 -13.60 32.74
N ILE A 208 15.95 -13.94 31.81
CA ILE A 208 16.12 -15.17 30.99
C ILE A 208 15.20 -16.37 31.36
N ASP A 209 14.70 -17.26 30.48
CA ASP A 209 15.36 -18.03 29.40
C ASP A 209 14.32 -18.82 28.54
N GLY A 210 14.70 -19.21 27.29
CA GLY A 210 14.18 -20.35 26.50
C GLY A 210 12.72 -20.32 26.00
N ASP A 211 12.25 -21.05 25.00
CA ASP A 211 12.79 -21.97 23.98
C ASP A 211 11.55 -22.46 23.17
N GLN A 212 11.77 -23.03 21.98
CA GLN A 212 10.86 -23.90 21.21
C GLN A 212 9.66 -23.31 20.44
N GLY A 213 9.84 -23.23 19.11
CA GLY A 213 9.29 -24.19 18.14
C GLY A 213 7.78 -24.50 18.17
N GLY A 214 7.09 -24.20 17.07
CA GLY A 214 5.74 -24.71 16.83
C GLY A 214 5.21 -24.33 15.45
N GLY A 215 5.39 -25.24 14.48
CA GLY A 215 4.70 -25.19 13.20
C GLY A 215 3.25 -25.65 13.33
N GLY A 216 2.39 -25.03 12.54
CA GLY A 216 1.03 -25.47 12.20
C GLY A 216 0.72 -24.81 10.86
N GLY A 217 0.40 -25.56 9.81
CA GLY A 217 -0.59 -26.61 9.79
C GLY A 217 -1.83 -26.04 9.12
N ASP A 218 -1.81 -26.12 7.80
CA ASP A 218 -2.85 -25.81 6.83
C ASP A 218 -4.23 -26.37 7.25
N GLU A 219 -5.15 -25.48 7.63
CA GLU A 219 -6.56 -25.84 7.81
C GLU A 219 -7.37 -25.43 6.57
N VAL A 220 -7.77 -26.46 5.81
CA VAL A 220 -8.70 -26.40 4.70
C VAL A 220 -10.10 -26.13 5.26
N VAL A 221 -10.63 -24.93 5.03
CA VAL A 221 -12.05 -24.64 5.29
C VAL A 221 -12.88 -25.10 4.09
N THR A 222 -13.55 -26.23 4.25
CA THR A 222 -14.51 -26.81 3.32
C THR A 222 -15.75 -25.92 3.22
N VAL A 223 -16.06 -25.45 2.01
CA VAL A 223 -17.26 -24.68 1.68
C VAL A 223 -18.45 -25.63 1.54
N ALA A 224 -19.44 -25.51 2.43
CA ALA A 224 -20.76 -26.12 2.25
C ALA A 224 -21.71 -25.11 1.57
N HIS A 225 -22.08 -25.40 0.33
CA HIS A 225 -23.14 -24.71 -0.40
C HIS A 225 -24.51 -25.13 0.15
N THR A 226 -25.33 -24.16 0.55
CA THR A 226 -26.77 -24.33 0.73
C THR A 226 -27.50 -23.45 -0.29
N ALA A 227 -28.33 -24.08 -1.11
CA ALA A 227 -29.13 -23.45 -2.15
C ALA A 227 -30.39 -22.80 -1.55
N PRO A 228 -30.87 -21.66 -2.06
CA PRO A 228 -32.14 -21.08 -1.65
C PRO A 228 -33.32 -21.74 -2.38
N THR A 229 -34.30 -22.19 -1.61
CA THR A 229 -35.62 -22.64 -2.06
C THR A 229 -36.49 -21.43 -2.44
N THR A 230 -37.03 -21.46 -3.65
CA THR A 230 -38.02 -20.51 -4.16
C THR A 230 -39.43 -20.88 -3.69
N SER A 231 -40.16 -19.91 -3.16
CA SER A 231 -41.58 -20.03 -2.81
C SER A 231 -42.41 -19.32 -3.88
N THR A 232 -43.31 -20.05 -4.55
CA THR A 232 -44.27 -19.48 -5.50
C THR A 232 -45.67 -19.53 -4.90
N THR A 233 -46.23 -18.35 -4.61
CA THR A 233 -47.63 -18.11 -4.24
C THR A 233 -48.52 -18.30 -5.46
N THR A 234 -49.60 -19.08 -5.36
CA THR A 234 -50.67 -19.14 -6.36
C THR A 234 -51.99 -18.82 -5.67
N THR A 235 -52.66 -17.80 -6.21
CA THR A 235 -53.99 -17.32 -5.84
C THR A 235 -55.03 -18.03 -6.69
N SER A 236 -56.13 -18.50 -6.08
CA SER A 236 -57.46 -18.66 -6.69
C SER A 236 -58.50 -18.64 -5.57
#